data_AF-A0A419ECW3-F1
#
_entry.id   AF-A0A419ECW3-F1
#
_cell.length_a   1.000
_cell.length_b   1.000
_cell.length_c   1.000
_cell.angle_alpha   90.00
_cell.angle_beta   90.00
_cell.angle_gamma   90.00
#
_symmetry.space_group_name_H-M   'P 1'
#
loop_
_entity.id
_entity.type
_entity.pdbx_description
1 polymer ?
#
loop_
_entity_poly.entity_id
_entity_poly.type
_entity_poly.pdbx_seq_one_letter_code
_entity_poly.pdbx_strand_id
1 'polypeptide(L)'
;MNAFWGKTLLWTPRVLGILFVLFLGLFALDIFDMQLGFWETVVGLFMHLIPNILFAIVIALAWKREWIGAVGFLGWAVLYLKRAVGFDWVTYAIIAGIPALIGLLYLIGWIWRKQIRGE
;
A
#
# COMPACT_ATOMS: atom_id res chain seq x y z
N MET A 1 8.28 17.16 -19.69
CA MET A 1 8.36 15.69 -19.59
C MET A 1 7.56 15.10 -20.77
N ASN A 2 8.03 14.07 -21.45
CA ASN A 2 7.23 13.49 -22.54
C ASN A 2 5.93 12.87 -21.96
N ALA A 3 4.87 12.81 -22.76
CA ALA A 3 3.57 12.34 -22.29
C ALA A 3 3.60 10.88 -21.79
N PHE A 4 4.53 10.08 -22.30
CA PHE A 4 4.75 8.69 -21.88
C PHE A 4 5.24 8.61 -20.43
N TRP A 5 6.35 9.28 -20.10
CA TRP A 5 6.92 9.28 -18.75
C TRP A 5 5.95 9.86 -17.72
N GLY A 6 5.15 10.86 -18.10
CA GLY A 6 4.09 11.39 -17.25
C GLY A 6 3.00 10.37 -16.93
N LYS A 7 2.47 9.67 -17.94
CA LYS A 7 1.48 8.61 -17.73
C LYS A 7 2.05 7.46 -16.89
N THR A 8 3.27 7.03 -17.18
CA THR A 8 3.94 5.96 -16.42
C THR A 8 4.05 6.34 -14.94
N LEU A 9 4.52 7.55 -14.62
CA LEU A 9 4.66 8.01 -13.23
C LEU A 9 3.32 8.04 -12.47
N LEU A 10 2.22 8.31 -13.15
CA LEU A 10 0.89 8.27 -12.54
C LEU A 10 0.42 6.81 -12.31
N TRP A 11 0.59 5.91 -13.29
CA TRP A 11 0.06 4.55 -13.18
C TRP A 11 0.92 3.61 -12.32
N THR A 12 2.24 3.77 -12.34
CA THR A 12 3.18 2.92 -11.59
C THR A 12 2.83 2.77 -10.11
N PRO A 13 2.64 3.84 -9.31
CA PRO A 13 2.32 3.67 -7.88
C PRO A 13 0.99 2.94 -7.62
N ARG A 14 0.02 3.02 -8.55
CA ARG A 14 -1.27 2.32 -8.43
C ARG A 14 -1.10 0.82 -8.66
N VAL A 15 -0.39 0.44 -9.72
CA VAL A 15 -0.10 -0.97 -10.02
C VAL A 15 0.73 -1.59 -8.91
N LEU A 16 1.80 -0.91 -8.47
CA LEU A 16 2.62 -1.38 -7.35
C LEU A 16 1.83 -1.46 -6.05
N GLY A 17 0.94 -0.50 -5.77
CA GLY A 17 0.04 -0.53 -4.63
C GLY A 17 -0.88 -1.75 -4.65
N ILE A 18 -1.49 -2.07 -5.79
CA ILE A 18 -2.35 -3.26 -5.94
C ILE A 18 -1.54 -4.53 -5.71
N LEU A 19 -0.36 -4.64 -6.32
CA LEU A 19 0.52 -5.79 -6.12
C LEU A 19 0.94 -5.94 -4.65
N PHE A 20 1.22 -4.82 -3.96
CA PHE A 20 1.53 -4.83 -2.54
C PHE A 20 0.35 -5.29 -1.69
N VAL A 21 -0.88 -4.86 -1.99
CA VAL A 21 -2.09 -5.35 -1.32
C VAL A 21 -2.27 -6.85 -1.55
N LEU A 22 -2.11 -7.34 -2.77
CA LEU A 22 -2.22 -8.78 -3.03
C LEU A 22 -1.15 -9.58 -2.28
N PHE A 23 0.09 -9.08 -2.26
CA PHE A 23 1.18 -9.66 -1.50
C PHE A 23 0.87 -9.68 0.00
N LEU A 24 0.39 -8.56 0.56
CA LEU A 24 0.03 -8.46 1.98
C LEU A 24 -1.16 -9.40 2.32
N GLY A 25 -2.04 -9.67 1.36
CA GLY A 25 -3.15 -10.60 1.50
C GLY A 25 -2.72 -12.05 1.67
N LEU A 26 -1.54 -12.43 1.18
CA LEU A 26 -1.01 -13.79 1.37
C LEU A 26 -0.78 -14.11 2.85
N PHE A 27 -0.39 -13.11 3.66
CA PHE A 27 -0.22 -13.30 5.10
C PHE A 27 -1.53 -13.60 5.81
N ALA A 28 -2.68 -13.16 5.29
CA ALA A 28 -3.98 -13.43 5.91
C ALA A 28 -4.45 -14.88 5.74
N LEU A 29 -3.77 -15.67 4.92
CA LEU A 29 -4.10 -17.08 4.69
C LEU A 29 -3.65 -18.00 5.84
N ASP A 30 -2.79 -17.52 6.74
CA ASP A 30 -2.33 -18.27 7.91
C ASP A 30 -3.47 -18.66 8.87
N ILE A 31 -4.59 -17.94 8.86
CA ILE A 31 -5.81 -18.25 9.62
C ILE A 31 -6.38 -19.64 9.29
N PHE A 32 -6.14 -20.16 8.08
CA PHE A 32 -6.63 -21.48 7.67
C PHE A 32 -5.85 -22.62 8.34
N ASP A 33 -4.64 -22.37 8.84
CA ASP A 33 -3.83 -23.36 9.56
C ASP A 33 -4.21 -23.46 11.05
N MET A 34 -5.04 -22.53 11.56
CA MET A 34 -5.41 -22.46 12.99
C MET A 34 -6.51 -23.45 13.40
N GLN A 35 -7.05 -24.27 12.49
CA GLN A 35 -8.07 -25.31 12.75
C GLN A 35 -9.33 -24.80 13.50
N LEU A 36 -9.73 -23.56 13.23
CA LEU A 36 -10.89 -22.91 13.84
C LEU A 36 -12.23 -23.39 13.24
N GLY A 37 -13.34 -23.12 13.93
CA GLY A 37 -14.68 -23.33 13.36
C GLY A 37 -14.98 -22.35 12.22
N PHE A 38 -15.96 -22.65 11.37
CA PHE A 38 -16.28 -21.87 10.17
C PHE A 38 -16.44 -20.36 10.45
N TRP A 39 -17.25 -19.98 11.44
CA TRP A 39 -17.49 -18.56 11.76
C TRP A 39 -16.26 -17.86 12.34
N GLU A 40 -15.46 -18.58 13.12
CA GLU A 40 -14.21 -18.06 13.68
C GLU A 40 -13.19 -17.81 12.57
N THR A 41 -13.06 -18.74 11.61
CA THR A 41 -12.20 -18.54 10.42
C THR A 41 -12.68 -17.36 9.58
N VAL A 42 -13.98 -17.21 9.34
CA VAL A 42 -14.52 -16.09 8.55
C VAL A 42 -14.20 -14.76 9.23
N VAL A 43 -14.52 -14.60 10.52
CA VAL A 43 -14.24 -13.37 11.26
C VAL A 43 -12.73 -13.12 11.38
N GLY A 44 -11.96 -14.17 11.66
CA GLY A 44 -10.49 -14.13 11.71
C GLY A 44 -9.88 -13.64 10.39
N LEU A 45 -10.32 -14.20 9.26
CA LEU A 45 -9.86 -13.80 7.93
C LEU A 45 -10.19 -12.33 7.64
N PHE A 46 -11.41 -11.88 7.96
CA PHE A 46 -11.78 -10.47 7.82
C PHE A 46 -10.88 -9.55 8.66
N MET A 47 -10.53 -9.96 9.89
CA MET A 47 -9.60 -9.20 10.74
C MET A 47 -8.18 -9.16 10.15
N HIS A 48 -7.67 -10.27 9.61
CA HIS A 48 -6.35 -10.33 8.97
C HIS A 48 -6.30 -9.51 7.66
N LEU A 49 -7.45 -9.33 7.00
CA LEU A 49 -7.58 -8.50 5.81
C LEU A 49 -7.74 -7.00 6.10
N ILE A 50 -7.85 -6.55 7.36
CA ILE A 50 -7.98 -5.11 7.68
C ILE A 50 -6.87 -4.27 7.05
N PRO A 51 -5.56 -4.62 7.16
CA PRO A 51 -4.50 -3.86 6.51
C PRO A 51 -4.69 -3.76 5.00
N ASN A 52 -5.08 -4.87 4.36
CA ASN A 52 -5.34 -4.97 2.92
C ASN A 52 -6.48 -4.04 2.48
N ILE A 53 -7.59 -4.05 3.21
CA ILE A 53 -8.76 -3.20 2.95
C ILE A 53 -8.39 -1.72 3.09
N LEU A 54 -7.62 -1.34 4.12
CA LEU A 54 -7.17 0.03 4.31
C LEU A 54 -6.32 0.53 3.14
N PHE A 55 -5.35 -0.27 2.69
CA PHE A 55 -4.54 0.09 1.52
C PHE A 55 -5.38 0.14 0.24
N ALA A 56 -6.30 -0.81 0.02
CA ALA A 56 -7.20 -0.78 -1.13
C ALA A 56 -8.03 0.52 -1.18
N ILE A 57 -8.56 0.97 -0.03
CA ILE A 57 -9.27 2.25 0.09
C ILE A 57 -8.33 3.42 -0.23
N VAL A 58 -7.10 3.44 0.30
CA VAL A 58 -6.11 4.48 0.00
C VAL A 58 -5.85 4.57 -1.51
N ILE A 59 -5.62 3.44 -2.18
CA ILE A 59 -5.38 3.40 -3.63
C ILE A 59 -6.62 3.92 -4.37
N ALA A 60 -7.83 3.46 -4.00
CA ALA A 60 -9.09 3.90 -4.62
C ALA A 60 -9.31 5.41 -4.50
N LEU A 61 -9.04 6.00 -3.34
CA LEU A 61 -9.10 7.46 -3.14
C LEU A 61 -7.99 8.19 -3.90
N ALA A 62 -6.81 7.58 -4.02
CA ALA A 62 -5.67 8.11 -4.75
C ALA A 62 -5.92 8.20 -6.27
N TRP A 63 -6.96 7.54 -6.82
CA TRP A 63 -7.37 7.72 -8.22
C TRP A 63 -7.80 9.16 -8.53
N LYS A 64 -8.48 9.81 -7.60
CA LYS A 64 -8.89 11.22 -7.74
C LYS A 64 -7.90 12.19 -7.08
N ARG A 65 -7.21 11.76 -6.02
CA ARG A 65 -6.34 12.63 -5.20
C ARG A 65 -5.04 11.92 -4.83
N GLU A 66 -4.01 12.04 -5.68
CA GLU A 66 -2.71 11.36 -5.53
C GLU A 66 -2.02 11.58 -4.18
N TRP A 67 -2.20 12.76 -3.56
CA TRP A 67 -1.67 13.04 -2.22
C TRP A 67 -2.20 12.10 -1.14
N ILE A 68 -3.42 11.55 -1.31
CA ILE A 68 -3.97 10.55 -0.38
C ILE A 68 -3.14 9.26 -0.43
N GLY A 69 -2.71 8.87 -1.64
CA GLY A 69 -1.80 7.74 -1.82
C GLY A 69 -0.46 7.99 -1.12
N ALA A 70 0.11 9.19 -1.30
CA ALA A 70 1.36 9.56 -0.64
C ALA A 70 1.25 9.49 0.89
N VAL A 71 0.24 10.15 1.46
CA VAL A 71 0.03 10.17 2.92
C VAL A 71 -0.30 8.78 3.46
N GLY A 72 -1.15 8.01 2.78
CA GLY A 72 -1.54 6.68 3.24
C GLY A 72 -0.36 5.70 3.28
N PHE A 73 0.41 5.61 2.19
CA PHE A 73 1.54 4.70 2.10
C PHE A 73 2.75 5.14 2.94
N LEU A 74 3.13 6.42 2.91
CA LEU A 74 4.23 6.93 3.75
C LEU A 74 3.86 6.93 5.23
N GLY A 75 2.61 7.30 5.54
CA GLY A 75 2.08 7.26 6.89
C GLY A 75 2.13 5.85 7.46
N TRP A 76 1.73 4.84 6.68
CA TRP A 76 1.88 3.45 7.08
C TRP A 76 3.34 3.07 7.36
N ALA A 77 4.26 3.39 6.45
CA ALA A 77 5.67 3.06 6.62
C ALA A 77 6.24 3.64 7.93
N VAL A 78 5.94 4.92 8.22
CA VAL A 78 6.37 5.58 9.46
C VAL A 78 5.71 4.95 10.69
N LEU A 79 4.41 4.67 10.63
CA LEU A 79 3.68 4.05 11.75
C LEU A 79 4.22 2.65 12.04
N TYR A 80 4.53 1.87 11.00
CA TYR A 80 5.09 0.53 11.13
C TYR A 80 6.46 0.60 11.80
N LEU A 81 7.39 1.43 11.31
CA LEU A 81 8.72 1.59 11.91
C LEU A 81 8.68 2.01 13.38
N LYS A 82 7.67 2.80 13.78
CA LYS A 82 7.51 3.22 15.19
C LYS A 82 6.95 2.13 16.10
N ARG A 83 6.08 1.26 15.57
CA ARG A 83 5.39 0.23 16.37
C ARG A 83 6.09 -1.13 16.34
N ALA A 84 6.63 -1.50 15.20
CA ALA A 84 7.38 -2.72 15.01
C ALA A 84 8.81 -2.49 15.52
N VAL A 85 9.04 -2.65 16.83
CA VAL A 85 10.37 -2.59 17.42
C VAL A 85 10.87 -4.01 17.65
N GLY A 86 12.10 -4.30 17.21
CA GLY A 86 12.76 -5.60 17.42
C GLY A 86 12.57 -6.63 16.32
N PHE A 87 11.85 -6.31 15.23
CA PHE A 87 11.82 -7.14 14.02
C PHE A 87 13.15 -7.09 13.27
N ASP A 88 13.37 -8.10 12.42
CA ASP A 88 14.54 -8.17 11.55
C ASP A 88 14.48 -7.12 10.42
N TRP A 89 15.64 -6.84 9.82
CA TRP A 89 15.75 -5.83 8.77
C TRP A 89 14.94 -6.16 7.51
N VAL A 90 14.80 -7.44 7.16
CA VAL A 90 14.04 -7.86 5.97
C VAL A 90 12.56 -7.54 6.17
N THR A 91 12.03 -7.78 7.37
CA THR A 91 10.66 -7.37 7.72
C THR A 91 10.46 -5.86 7.56
N TYR A 92 11.39 -5.02 8.02
CA TYR A 92 11.29 -3.57 7.80
C TYR A 92 11.35 -3.20 6.31
N ALA A 93 12.27 -3.80 5.55
CA ALA A 93 12.42 -3.52 4.13
C ALA A 93 11.14 -3.86 3.35
N ILE A 94 10.48 -4.96 3.69
CA ILE A 94 9.26 -5.40 3.01
C ILE A 94 8.03 -4.60 3.47
N ILE A 95 7.79 -4.52 4.78
CA ILE A 95 6.52 -4.01 5.33
C ILE A 95 6.50 -2.49 5.48
N ALA A 96 7.66 -1.84 5.60
CA ALA A 96 7.77 -0.38 5.57
C ALA A 96 8.43 0.15 4.30
N GLY A 97 9.51 -0.51 3.82
CA GLY A 97 10.28 -0.03 2.67
C GLY A 97 9.49 -0.02 1.37
N ILE A 98 8.82 -1.13 1.01
CA ILE A 98 8.00 -1.19 -0.22
C ILE A 98 6.87 -0.15 -0.18
N PRO A 99 6.05 -0.04 0.89
CA PRO A 99 5.08 1.04 1.02
C PRO A 99 5.69 2.43 0.94
N ALA A 100 6.85 2.67 1.56
CA ALA A 100 7.52 3.95 1.49
C ALA A 100 7.87 4.34 0.04
N LEU A 101 8.41 3.40 -0.73
CA LEU A 101 8.72 3.62 -2.15
C LEU A 101 7.44 3.94 -2.97
N ILE A 102 6.36 3.20 -2.75
CA ILE A 102 5.06 3.46 -3.41
C ILE A 102 4.53 4.85 -3.03
N GLY A 103 4.62 5.21 -1.75
CA GLY A 103 4.20 6.51 -1.24
C GLY A 103 5.02 7.67 -1.81
N LEU A 104 6.34 7.50 -1.95
CA LEU A 104 7.21 8.47 -2.63
C LEU A 104 6.83 8.65 -4.10
N LEU A 105 6.49 7.57 -4.81
CA LEU A 105 6.03 7.66 -6.20
C LEU A 105 4.71 8.44 -6.31
N TYR A 106 3.75 8.20 -5.41
CA TYR A 106 2.53 9.01 -5.33
C TYR A 106 2.84 10.48 -5.04
N LEU A 107 3.80 10.76 -4.15
CA LEU A 107 4.19 12.12 -3.79
C LEU A 107 4.80 12.85 -4.99
N ILE A 108 5.73 12.22 -5.70
CA ILE A 108 6.37 12.80 -6.90
C ILE A 108 5.31 13.03 -7.99
N GLY A 109 4.43 12.06 -8.23
CA GLY A 109 3.31 12.19 -9.16
C GLY A 109 2.40 13.37 -8.82
N TRP A 110 2.10 13.57 -7.53
CA TRP A 110 1.29 14.68 -7.06
C TRP A 110 1.99 16.04 -7.23
N ILE A 111 3.29 16.16 -6.90
CA ILE A 111 4.05 17.41 -7.04
C ILE A 111 4.15 17.83 -8.51
N TRP A 112 4.39 16.87 -9.41
CA TRP A 112 4.55 17.13 -10.84
C TRP A 112 3.25 17.04 -11.64
N ARG A 113 2.10 16.91 -10.98
CA ARG A 113 0.81 16.71 -11.65
C ARG A 113 0.47 17.79 -12.67
N LYS A 114 0.84 19.05 -12.41
CA LYS A 114 0.57 20.19 -13.30
C LYS A 114 1.39 20.07 -14.58
N GLN A 115 2.69 19.80 -14.45
CA GLN A 115 3.62 19.57 -15.56
C GLN A 115 3.27 18.30 -16.37
N ILE A 116 2.68 17.29 -15.74
CA ILE A 116 2.25 16.04 -16.39
C ILE A 116 0.95 16.22 -17.16
N ARG A 117 0.00 16.96 -16.60
CA ARG A 117 -1.35 17.13 -17.16
C ARG A 117 -1.47 18.33 -18.09
N GLY A 118 -0.44 19.17 -18.19
CA GLY A 118 -0.43 20.35 -19.06
C GLY A 118 -1.30 21.50 -18.53
N GLU A 119 -1.53 21.54 -17.21
CA GLU A 119 -2.25 22.61 -16.50
C GLU A 119 -1.30 23.68 -15.97
#